data_AF-A0A1G3LDS4-F1
#
_entry.id   AF-A0A1G3LDS4-F1
#
_cell.length_a   1.000
_cell.length_b   1.000
_cell.length_c   1.000
_cell.angle_alpha   90.00
_cell.angle_beta   90.00
_cell.angle_gamma   90.00
#
_symmetry.space_group_name_H-M   'P 1'
#
loop_
_entity.id
_entity.type
_entity.pdbx_description
1 polymer ?
#
loop_
_entity_poly.entity_id
_entity_poly.type
_entity_poly.pdbx_seq_one_letter_code
_entity_poly.pdbx_strand_id
1 'polypeptide(L)'
;MAKRIWLPSLLVVVVFSVTVIFCGANFFTFFDLPSLILVPIAPFLFMILSYGWKGTREAFTAPFKAGSTKRELGLSASFFKSFGNAIWCFGALGSTSGLITVLAYLTDKTKVGPNSAIALITMLYAAIFNAALTLPFLALARRKLADIDDTKRD
;
A
#
# COMPACT_ATOMS: atom_id res chain seq x y z
N MET A 1 -3.35 -16.06 -13.63
CA MET A 1 -3.83 -15.10 -12.62
C MET A 1 -2.68 -14.50 -11.79
N ALA A 2 -1.80 -15.31 -11.19
CA ALA A 2 -0.68 -14.82 -10.36
C ALA A 2 0.25 -13.80 -11.05
N LYS A 3 0.57 -14.00 -12.34
CA LYS A 3 1.40 -13.05 -13.13
C LYS A 3 0.85 -11.62 -13.13
N ARG A 4 -0.48 -11.44 -13.04
CA ARG A 4 -1.13 -10.11 -13.08
C ARG A 4 -1.01 -9.34 -11.76
N ILE A 5 -0.62 -10.00 -10.69
CA ILE A 5 -0.30 -9.37 -9.41
C ILE A 5 1.21 -9.17 -9.33
N TRP A 6 1.98 -10.26 -9.53
CA TRP A 6 3.41 -10.22 -9.27
C TRP A 6 4.20 -9.37 -10.29
N LEU A 7 3.79 -9.29 -11.55
CA LEU A 7 4.49 -8.45 -12.54
C LEU A 7 4.43 -6.94 -12.18
N PRO A 8 3.25 -6.33 -11.92
CA PRO A 8 3.19 -4.96 -11.41
C PRO A 8 3.96 -4.75 -10.10
N SER A 9 3.84 -5.67 -9.14
CA SER A 9 4.58 -5.56 -7.87
C SER A 9 6.10 -5.59 -8.09
N LEU A 10 6.57 -6.50 -8.93
CA LEU A 10 7.98 -6.61 -9.30
C LEU A 10 8.47 -5.35 -10.01
N LEU A 11 7.67 -4.78 -10.92
CA LEU A 11 8.00 -3.53 -11.59
C LEU A 11 8.23 -2.40 -10.59
N VAL A 12 7.37 -2.25 -9.58
CA VAL A 12 7.55 -1.24 -8.53
C VAL A 12 8.85 -1.44 -7.75
N VAL A 13 9.15 -2.68 -7.37
CA VAL A 13 10.39 -3.01 -6.65
C VAL A 13 11.62 -2.72 -7.52
N VAL A 14 11.60 -3.10 -8.80
CA VAL A 14 12.70 -2.83 -9.74
C VAL A 14 12.89 -1.33 -9.93
N VAL A 15 11.82 -0.57 -10.15
CA VAL A 15 11.89 0.90 -10.32
C VAL A 15 12.48 1.56 -9.05
N PHE A 16 12.06 1.12 -7.87
CA PHE A 16 12.62 1.61 -6.61
C PHE A 16 14.10 1.27 -6.48
N SER A 17 14.50 0.01 -6.68
CA SER A 17 15.90 -0.43 -6.61
C SER A 17 16.79 0.31 -7.60
N VAL A 18 16.33 0.49 -8.84
CA VAL A 18 17.02 1.25 -9.88
C VAL A 18 17.21 2.70 -9.44
N THR A 19 16.17 3.33 -8.87
CA THR A 19 16.25 4.70 -8.35
C THR A 19 17.30 4.83 -7.24
N VAL A 20 17.33 3.87 -6.31
CA VAL A 20 18.34 3.83 -5.22
C VAL A 20 19.76 3.74 -5.78
N ILE A 21 19.98 2.88 -6.79
CA ILE A 21 21.27 2.72 -7.46
C ILE A 21 21.69 4.02 -8.17
N PHE A 22 20.79 4.64 -8.93
CA PHE A 22 21.08 5.91 -9.62
C PHE A 22 21.40 7.06 -8.67
N CYS A 23 20.78 7.10 -7.49
CA CYS A 23 21.09 8.07 -6.45
C CYS A 23 22.41 7.79 -5.72
N GLY A 24 23.10 6.68 -6.02
CA GLY A 24 24.33 6.27 -5.33
C GLY A 24 24.10 5.95 -3.85
N ALA A 25 22.85 5.65 -3.46
CA ALA A 25 22.48 5.43 -2.07
C ALA A 25 22.57 3.94 -1.69
N ASN A 26 22.85 3.66 -0.42
CA ASN A 26 22.73 2.32 0.11
C ASN A 26 21.24 1.99 0.33
N PHE A 27 20.79 0.80 -0.10
CA PHE A 27 19.43 0.33 0.14
C PHE A 27 19.04 0.36 1.62
N PHE A 28 19.97 0.03 2.52
CA PHE A 28 19.71 0.02 3.97
C PHE A 28 19.48 1.42 4.55
N THR A 29 19.86 2.50 3.85
CA THR A 29 19.54 3.88 4.25
C THR A 29 18.03 4.14 4.28
N PHE A 30 17.27 3.38 3.50
CA PHE A 30 15.82 3.50 3.44
C PHE A 30 15.11 2.61 4.44
N PHE A 31 15.80 1.83 5.29
CA PHE A 31 15.17 0.88 6.21
C PHE A 31 14.84 1.55 7.56
N ASP A 32 13.59 1.96 7.73
CA ASP A 32 13.08 2.57 8.96
C ASP A 32 11.95 1.73 9.57
N LEU A 33 12.23 1.05 10.68
CA LEU A 33 11.28 0.13 11.33
C LEU A 33 9.97 0.82 11.78
N PRO A 34 9.99 1.99 12.44
CA PRO A 34 8.76 2.71 12.79
C PRO A 34 7.86 2.97 11.57
N SER A 35 8.44 3.47 10.47
CA SER A 35 7.70 3.72 9.22
C SER A 35 7.19 2.42 8.58
N LEU A 36 7.96 1.34 8.64
CA LEU A 36 7.55 0.01 8.16
C LEU A 36 6.42 -0.62 8.98
N ILE A 37 6.18 -0.17 10.21
CA ILE A 37 5.01 -0.55 10.98
C ILE A 37 3.85 0.38 10.65
N LEU A 38 4.10 1.69 10.67
CA LEU A 38 3.07 2.70 10.49
C LEU A 38 2.35 2.60 9.14
N VAL A 39 3.08 2.35 8.06
CA VAL A 39 2.54 2.49 6.70
C VAL A 39 1.84 1.25 6.14
N PRO A 40 2.31 0.01 6.40
CA PRO A 40 1.57 -1.18 5.98
C PRO A 40 0.78 -1.85 7.12
N ILE A 41 1.32 -1.91 8.35
CA ILE A 41 0.69 -2.68 9.44
C ILE A 41 -0.47 -1.91 10.06
N ALA A 42 -0.30 -0.63 10.39
CA ALA A 42 -1.36 0.17 11.00
C ALA A 42 -2.61 0.31 10.10
N PRO A 43 -2.51 0.63 8.79
CA PRO A 43 -3.69 0.64 7.93
C PRO A 43 -4.25 -0.76 7.72
N PHE A 44 -3.43 -1.82 7.72
CA PHE A 44 -3.98 -3.18 7.64
C PHE A 44 -4.80 -3.54 8.88
N LEU A 45 -4.32 -3.17 10.08
CA LEU A 45 -5.08 -3.30 11.31
C LEU A 45 -6.36 -2.45 11.27
N PHE A 46 -6.28 -1.21 10.81
CA PHE A 46 -7.45 -0.34 10.60
C PHE A 46 -8.48 -1.01 9.67
N MET A 47 -8.03 -1.68 8.62
CA MET A 47 -8.89 -2.42 7.71
C MET A 47 -9.53 -3.66 8.36
N ILE A 48 -8.79 -4.40 9.19
CA ILE A 48 -9.35 -5.51 9.97
C ILE A 48 -10.42 -5.01 10.93
N LEU A 49 -10.20 -3.86 11.58
CA LEU A 49 -11.19 -3.24 12.47
C LEU A 49 -12.42 -2.74 11.70
N SER A 50 -12.24 -2.25 10.47
CA SER A 50 -13.33 -1.69 9.64
C SER A 50 -14.16 -2.74 8.90
N TYR A 51 -13.54 -3.83 8.42
CA TYR A 51 -14.19 -4.87 7.59
C TYR A 51 -14.36 -6.21 8.34
N GLY A 52 -13.78 -6.33 9.54
CA GLY A 52 -13.71 -7.58 10.29
C GLY A 52 -12.70 -8.58 9.70
N TRP A 53 -12.29 -9.55 10.52
CA TRP A 53 -11.36 -10.61 10.10
C TRP A 53 -11.91 -11.45 8.93
N LYS A 54 -13.19 -11.82 9.00
CA LYS A 54 -13.85 -12.61 7.94
C LYS A 54 -13.92 -11.84 6.62
N GLY A 55 -14.35 -10.57 6.66
CA GLY A 55 -14.45 -9.72 5.47
C GLY A 55 -13.08 -9.43 4.84
N THR A 56 -12.06 -9.22 5.67
CA THR A 56 -10.67 -9.07 5.21
C THR A 56 -10.20 -10.34 4.50
N ARG A 57 -10.35 -11.51 5.12
CA ARG A 57 -9.96 -12.78 4.49
C ARG A 57 -10.72 -13.05 3.19
N GLU A 58 -12.01 -12.75 3.16
CA GLU A 58 -12.83 -12.88 1.96
C GLU A 58 -12.34 -11.98 0.83
N ALA A 59 -12.01 -10.72 1.14
CA ALA A 59 -11.47 -9.77 0.18
C ALA A 59 -10.17 -10.26 -0.49
N PHE A 60 -9.25 -10.87 0.28
CA PHE A 60 -8.01 -11.42 -0.28
C PHE A 60 -8.22 -12.71 -1.07
N THR A 61 -9.22 -13.52 -0.74
CA THR A 61 -9.40 -14.85 -1.35
C THR A 61 -10.34 -14.87 -2.55
N ALA A 62 -11.36 -14.01 -2.57
CA ALA A 62 -12.36 -13.93 -3.64
C ALA A 62 -11.74 -13.75 -5.04
N PRO A 63 -10.73 -12.88 -5.25
CA PRO A 63 -10.10 -12.73 -6.56
C PRO A 63 -9.42 -14.00 -7.09
N PHE A 64 -9.13 -14.98 -6.26
CA PHE A 64 -8.45 -16.23 -6.66
C PHE A 64 -9.39 -17.42 -6.78
N LYS A 65 -10.55 -17.39 -6.14
CA LYS A 65 -11.54 -18.47 -6.25
C LYS A 65 -12.16 -18.50 -7.65
N ALA A 66 -12.35 -19.71 -8.17
CA ALA A 66 -13.18 -19.95 -9.36
C ALA A 66 -14.65 -19.93 -8.94
N GLY A 67 -15.50 -19.19 -9.65
CA GLY A 67 -16.92 -19.08 -9.30
C GLY A 67 -17.27 -18.07 -8.20
N SER A 68 -16.37 -17.13 -7.87
CA SER A 68 -16.70 -16.08 -6.91
C SER A 68 -17.88 -15.23 -7.36
N THR A 69 -18.74 -14.86 -6.40
CA THR A 69 -19.95 -14.10 -6.70
C THR A 69 -19.66 -12.62 -6.93
N LYS A 70 -20.60 -11.90 -7.56
CA LYS A 70 -20.55 -10.44 -7.71
C LYS A 70 -20.35 -9.73 -6.37
N ARG A 71 -20.99 -10.23 -5.30
CA ARG A 71 -20.89 -9.68 -3.95
C ARG A 71 -19.48 -9.85 -3.38
N GLU A 72 -18.89 -11.03 -3.48
CA GLU A 72 -17.55 -11.32 -2.97
C GLU A 72 -16.47 -10.48 -3.68
N LEU A 73 -16.57 -10.34 -5.01
CA LEU A 73 -15.66 -9.52 -5.79
C LEU A 73 -15.88 -8.02 -5.56
N GLY A 74 -17.12 -7.59 -5.35
CA GLY A 74 -17.45 -6.23 -4.94
C GLY A 74 -16.90 -5.86 -3.56
N LEU A 75 -16.97 -6.80 -2.60
CA LEU A 75 -16.32 -6.66 -1.29
C LEU A 75 -14.81 -6.53 -1.45
N SER A 76 -14.18 -7.39 -2.25
CA SER A 76 -12.74 -7.34 -2.52
C SER A 76 -12.31 -6.00 -3.14
N ALA A 77 -13.01 -5.55 -4.20
CA ALA A 77 -12.71 -4.26 -4.84
C ALA A 77 -12.90 -3.08 -3.89
N SER A 78 -13.92 -3.10 -3.04
CA SER A 78 -14.17 -2.06 -2.04
C SER A 78 -13.08 -2.08 -0.96
N PHE A 79 -12.73 -3.26 -0.46
CA PHE A 79 -11.67 -3.44 0.53
C PHE A 79 -10.32 -2.90 0.03
N PHE A 80 -9.86 -3.31 -1.16
CA PHE A 80 -8.58 -2.84 -1.68
C PHE A 80 -8.60 -1.35 -2.02
N LYS A 81 -9.71 -0.80 -2.53
CA LYS A 81 -9.82 0.65 -2.70
C LYS A 81 -9.65 1.40 -1.37
N SER A 82 -10.35 0.97 -0.33
CA SER A 82 -10.26 1.56 1.01
C SER A 82 -8.90 1.35 1.65
N PHE A 83 -8.27 0.18 1.46
CA PHE A 83 -6.95 -0.13 1.99
C PHE A 83 -5.88 0.77 1.37
N GLY A 84 -5.95 1.03 0.05
CA GLY A 84 -5.06 1.98 -0.61
C GLY A 84 -5.21 3.40 -0.07
N ASN A 85 -6.45 3.85 0.12
CA ASN A 85 -6.71 5.14 0.76
C ASN A 85 -6.16 5.18 2.19
N ALA A 86 -6.34 4.11 2.97
CA ALA A 86 -5.80 4.01 4.32
C ALA A 86 -4.26 4.10 4.31
N ILE A 87 -3.57 3.36 3.44
CA ILE A 87 -2.11 3.45 3.29
C ILE A 87 -1.66 4.89 3.03
N TRP A 88 -2.32 5.61 2.12
CA TRP A 88 -2.00 7.02 1.84
C TRP A 88 -2.31 7.94 3.02
N CYS A 89 -3.43 7.74 3.71
CA CYS A 89 -3.77 8.51 4.91
C CYS A 89 -2.72 8.32 6.02
N PHE A 90 -2.31 7.09 6.30
CA PHE A 90 -1.28 6.80 7.31
C PHE A 90 0.10 7.28 6.88
N GLY A 91 0.44 7.19 5.58
CA GLY A 91 1.64 7.82 5.03
C GLY A 91 1.66 9.33 5.22
N ALA A 92 0.53 10.01 4.96
CA ALA A 92 0.39 11.45 5.20
C ALA A 92 0.49 11.79 6.69
N LEU A 93 -0.10 10.99 7.59
CA LEU A 93 0.02 11.18 9.04
C LEU A 93 1.48 11.09 9.50
N GLY A 94 2.21 10.06 9.06
CA GLY A 94 3.63 9.92 9.36
C GLY A 94 4.48 11.05 8.80
N SER A 95 4.25 11.41 7.54
CA SER A 95 5.01 12.44 6.84
C SER A 95 4.84 13.81 7.47
N THR A 96 3.59 14.22 7.73
CA THR A 96 3.30 15.50 8.38
C THR A 96 3.81 15.55 9.82
N SER A 97 3.70 14.44 10.57
CA SER A 97 4.29 14.36 11.92
C SER A 97 5.81 14.54 11.88
N GLY A 98 6.49 13.90 10.93
CA GLY A 98 7.92 14.08 10.71
C GLY A 98 8.28 15.54 10.40
N LEU A 99 7.56 16.19 9.48
CA LEU A 99 7.78 17.60 9.15
C LEU A 99 7.55 18.53 10.35
N ILE A 100 6.50 18.30 11.15
CA ILE A 100 6.26 19.06 12.38
C ILE A 100 7.45 18.94 13.33
N THR A 101 8.01 17.75 13.49
CA THR A 101 9.20 17.55 14.35
C THR A 101 10.48 18.16 13.77
N VAL A 102 10.65 18.21 12.44
CA VAL A 102 11.76 18.95 11.82
C VAL A 102 11.69 20.43 12.20
N LEU A 103 10.51 21.04 12.09
CA LEU A 103 10.30 22.44 12.45
C LEU A 103 10.50 22.69 13.95
N ALA A 104 10.06 21.76 14.80
CA ALA A 104 10.24 21.85 16.26
C ALA A 104 11.71 21.83 16.70
N TYR A 105 12.59 21.19 15.92
CA TYR A 105 14.02 21.03 16.25
C TYR A 105 14.94 21.71 15.23
N LEU A 106 14.48 22.74 14.52
CA LEU A 106 15.16 23.30 13.35
C LEU A 106 16.63 23.71 13.57
N THR A 107 16.98 24.13 14.79
CA THR A 107 18.34 24.54 15.17
C THR A 107 19.24 23.38 15.58
N ASP A 108 18.67 22.21 15.88
CA ASP A 108 19.38 21.00 16.33
C ASP A 108 19.62 20.05 15.15
N LYS A 109 20.82 20.16 14.55
CA LYS A 109 21.25 19.32 13.42
C LYS A 109 21.23 17.82 13.75
N THR A 110 21.33 17.44 15.02
CA THR A 110 21.31 16.02 15.43
C THR A 110 19.92 15.40 15.28
N LYS A 111 18.85 16.22 15.26
CA LYS A 111 17.45 15.78 15.14
C LYS A 111 16.83 16.09 13.79
N VAL A 112 17.23 17.19 13.14
CA VAL A 112 16.67 17.62 11.85
C VAL A 112 16.82 16.54 10.77
N GLY A 113 18.02 15.95 10.64
CA GLY A 113 18.30 14.91 9.65
C GLY A 113 17.40 13.67 9.82
N PRO A 114 17.44 13.01 10.99
CA PRO A 114 16.59 11.85 11.27
C PRO A 114 15.09 12.12 11.07
N ASN A 115 14.57 13.25 11.56
CA ASN A 115 13.15 13.59 11.42
C ASN A 115 12.75 13.84 9.96
N SER A 116 13.64 14.44 9.18
CA SER A 116 13.43 14.65 7.74
C SER A 116 13.39 13.32 6.98
N ALA A 117 14.26 12.37 7.34
CA ALA A 117 14.27 11.05 6.74
C ALA A 117 12.95 10.31 7.00
N ILE A 118 12.44 10.30 8.24
CA ILE A 118 11.14 9.70 8.58
C ILE A 118 10.01 10.35 7.76
N ALA A 119 10.01 11.68 7.65
CA ALA A 119 8.99 12.40 6.90
C ALA A 119 8.92 11.98 5.41
N LEU A 120 10.08 11.76 4.79
CA LEU A 120 10.19 11.37 3.37
C LEU A 120 9.94 9.86 3.17
N ILE A 121 10.51 9.02 4.03
CA ILE A 121 10.41 7.56 3.93
C ILE A 121 8.97 7.09 4.14
N THR A 122 8.21 7.70 5.06
CA THR A 122 6.79 7.36 5.26
C THR A 122 5.96 7.58 4.00
N MET A 123 6.16 8.68 3.28
CA MET A 123 5.47 8.98 2.03
C MET A 123 5.91 8.03 0.90
N LEU A 124 7.21 7.78 0.80
CA LEU A 124 7.77 6.83 -0.16
C LEU A 124 7.20 5.42 0.04
N TYR A 125 7.15 4.94 1.28
CA TYR A 125 6.56 3.65 1.60
C TYR A 125 5.08 3.59 1.23
N ALA A 126 4.31 4.65 1.47
CA ALA A 126 2.89 4.66 1.13
C ALA A 126 2.68 4.49 -0.39
N ALA A 127 3.48 5.19 -1.19
CA ALA A 127 3.50 5.04 -2.63
C ALA A 127 3.87 3.61 -3.06
N ILE A 128 4.95 3.06 -2.51
CA ILE A 128 5.43 1.70 -2.85
C ILE A 128 4.39 0.64 -2.47
N PHE A 129 3.90 0.63 -1.24
CA PHE A 129 2.93 -0.38 -0.79
C PHE A 129 1.62 -0.27 -1.54
N ASN A 130 1.12 0.93 -1.79
CA ASN A 130 -0.11 1.09 -2.55
C ASN A 130 0.05 0.59 -4.00
N ALA A 131 1.17 0.94 -4.66
CA ALA A 131 1.44 0.53 -6.04
C ALA A 131 1.74 -0.98 -6.17
N ALA A 132 2.51 -1.54 -5.24
CA ALA A 132 2.95 -2.93 -5.29
C ALA A 132 1.90 -3.92 -4.77
N LEU A 133 1.07 -3.53 -3.80
CA LEU A 133 0.11 -4.42 -3.15
C LEU A 133 -1.33 -4.08 -3.49
N THR A 134 -1.75 -2.85 -3.27
CA THR A 134 -3.18 -2.52 -3.31
C THR A 134 -3.74 -2.47 -4.72
N LEU A 135 -3.05 -1.76 -5.62
CA LEU A 135 -3.51 -1.56 -7.00
C LEU A 135 -3.65 -2.87 -7.78
N PRO A 136 -2.69 -3.83 -7.72
CA PRO A 136 -2.81 -5.07 -8.50
C PRO A 136 -3.98 -5.94 -8.05
N PHE A 137 -4.26 -6.01 -6.75
CA PHE A 137 -5.39 -6.76 -6.21
C PHE A 137 -6.73 -6.09 -6.57
N LEU A 138 -6.80 -4.76 -6.46
CA LEU A 138 -7.98 -4.00 -6.87
C LEU A 138 -8.29 -4.21 -8.36
N ALA A 139 -7.28 -4.13 -9.21
CA ALA A 139 -7.42 -4.35 -10.65
C ALA A 139 -7.91 -5.78 -10.96
N LEU A 140 -7.39 -6.79 -10.25
CA LEU A 140 -7.82 -8.17 -10.41
C LEU A 140 -9.29 -8.36 -10.02
N ALA A 141 -9.71 -7.82 -8.86
CA ALA A 141 -11.08 -7.92 -8.37
C ALA A 141 -12.07 -7.25 -9.33
N ARG A 142 -11.78 -6.02 -9.76
CA ARG A 142 -12.62 -5.26 -10.71
C ARG A 142 -12.75 -5.93 -12.06
N ARG A 143 -11.66 -6.50 -12.57
CA ARG A 143 -11.69 -7.21 -13.83
C ARG A 143 -12.61 -8.44 -13.77
N LYS A 144 -12.46 -9.29 -12.76
CA LYS A 144 -13.33 -10.46 -12.59
C LYS A 144 -14.79 -10.05 -12.40
N LEU A 145 -15.02 -8.93 -11.73
CA LEU A 145 -16.36 -8.36 -11.56
C LEU A 145 -16.97 -7.96 -12.91
N ALA A 146 -16.18 -7.33 -13.78
CA ALA A 146 -16.60 -6.97 -15.14
C ALA A 146 -16.90 -8.20 -16.00
N ASP A 147 -16.05 -9.23 -15.96
CA ASP A 147 -16.25 -10.47 -16.72
C ASP A 147 -17.62 -11.14 -16.39
N ILE A 148 -18.08 -11.06 -15.14
CA ILE A 148 -19.40 -11.58 -14.71
C ILE A 148 -20.55 -10.71 -15.22
N ASP A 149 -20.37 -9.39 -15.28
CA ASP A 149 -21.41 -8.46 -15.72
C ASP A 149 -21.63 -8.54 -17.23
N ASP A 150 -20.58 -8.82 -18.02
CA ASP A 150 -20.68 -9.04 -19.47
C ASP A 150 -21.38 -10.37 -19.80
N THR A 151 -21.09 -11.44 -19.05
CA THR A 151 -21.73 -12.76 -19.26
C THR A 151 -23.26 -12.74 -19.05
N LYS A 152 -23.81 -11.73 -18.37
CA LYS A 152 -25.26 -11.58 -18.16
C LYS A 152 -25.97 -10.74 -19.23
N ARG A 153 -25.21 -10.10 -20.12
CA ARG A 153 -25.74 -9.25 -21.19
C ARG A 153 -25.96 -10.00 -22.50
N ASP A 154 -25.30 -11.15 -22.66
CA ASP A 154 -25.48 -12.11 -23.75
C ASP A 154 -26.56 -13.15 -23.40
#